data_AF-A0A142XIY8-F1
#
_entry.id   AF-A0A142XIY8-F1
#
_cell.length_a   1.000
_cell.length_b   1.000
_cell.length_c   1.000
_cell.angle_alpha   90.00
_cell.angle_beta   90.00
_cell.angle_gamma   90.00
#
_symmetry.space_group_name_H-M   'P 1'
#
loop_
_entity.id
_entity.type
_entity.pdbx_description
1 polymer ?
#
loop_
_entity_poly.entity_id
_entity_poly.type
_entity_poly.pdbx_seq_one_letter_code
_entity_poly.pdbx_strand_id
1 'polypeptide(L)'
;MTEAEWLVCEASRTMLEFAQDRASARQLRLFAVACGRLVSHYQSYPQADSVFGLSEEYADRKVDGTALRAARERARVDIEGVLSVNESVMRNTIRAAELTTEDDAAWAAEGVLGYVRVMLGPISEWTLSRLARDIFGNPFRTVSFSPAWRTSMAVALAGQMYESRDFSAMPILADALQDAGCDDANVLDHCRDTNAPHVRGCWLVDLVLGKE
;
A
#
# COMPACT_ATOMS: atom_id res chain seq x y z
N MET A 1 -3.96 -11.93 17.97
CA MET A 1 -3.38 -12.66 16.82
C MET A 1 -1.96 -13.06 17.18
N THR A 2 -1.56 -14.28 16.82
CA THR A 2 -0.19 -14.82 16.91
C THR A 2 0.54 -14.69 15.57
N GLU A 3 1.84 -14.98 15.55
CA GLU A 3 2.62 -15.00 14.30
C GLU A 3 2.07 -16.01 13.29
N ALA A 4 1.81 -17.25 13.72
CA ALA A 4 1.27 -18.29 12.84
C ALA A 4 -0.08 -17.89 12.25
N GLU A 5 -0.96 -17.30 13.07
CA GLU A 5 -2.25 -16.76 12.61
C GLU A 5 -2.05 -15.64 11.58
N TRP A 6 -1.12 -14.71 11.78
CA TRP A 6 -0.85 -13.61 10.83
C TRP A 6 -0.44 -14.10 9.45
N LEU A 7 0.47 -15.09 9.41
CA LEU A 7 1.03 -15.60 8.16
C LEU A 7 -0.03 -16.27 7.29
N VAL A 8 -1.04 -16.91 7.89
CA VAL A 8 -2.11 -17.63 7.16
C VAL A 8 -3.43 -16.88 7.13
N CYS A 9 -3.57 -15.74 7.81
CA CYS A 9 -4.83 -15.00 7.90
C CYS A 9 -5.24 -14.45 6.52
N GLU A 10 -6.41 -14.84 6.03
CA GLU A 10 -7.00 -14.30 4.80
C GLU A 10 -8.08 -13.23 5.08
N ALA A 11 -8.26 -12.86 6.34
CA ALA A 11 -9.22 -11.85 6.77
C ALA A 11 -8.54 -10.48 6.94
N SER A 12 -8.51 -9.71 5.85
CA SER A 12 -7.85 -8.39 5.80
C SER A 12 -8.30 -7.42 6.90
N ARG A 13 -9.59 -7.45 7.27
CA ARG A 13 -10.13 -6.65 8.39
C ARG A 13 -9.46 -7.01 9.72
N THR A 14 -9.39 -8.29 10.05
CA THR A 14 -8.75 -8.76 11.28
C THR A 14 -7.26 -8.41 11.31
N MET A 15 -6.60 -8.45 10.15
CA MET A 15 -5.21 -8.01 10.01
C MET A 15 -5.06 -6.51 10.29
N LEU A 16 -5.92 -5.67 9.71
CA LEU A 16 -5.92 -4.22 9.94
C LEU A 16 -6.21 -3.87 11.40
N GLU A 17 -7.25 -4.44 12.00
CA GLU A 17 -7.63 -4.22 13.40
C GLU A 17 -6.47 -4.52 14.37
N PHE A 18 -5.66 -5.53 14.05
CA PHE A 18 -4.47 -5.84 14.84
C PHE A 18 -3.27 -4.94 14.52
N ALA A 19 -3.04 -4.61 13.25
CA ALA A 19 -1.88 -3.84 12.82
C ALA A 19 -2.01 -2.35 13.15
N GLN A 20 -3.22 -1.79 13.18
CA GLN A 20 -3.45 -0.34 13.27
C GLN A 20 -2.87 0.32 14.53
N ASP A 21 -2.86 -0.39 15.65
CA ASP A 21 -2.28 0.13 16.91
C ASP A 21 -0.74 0.17 16.89
N ARG A 22 -0.12 -0.48 15.90
CA ARG A 22 1.34 -0.64 15.75
C ARG A 22 1.88 0.08 14.52
N ALA A 23 1.02 0.31 13.52
CA ALA A 23 1.39 0.92 12.26
C ALA A 23 1.49 2.45 12.39
N SER A 24 2.40 3.04 11.63
CA SER A 24 2.45 4.50 11.51
C SER A 24 1.28 5.02 10.67
N ALA A 25 0.92 6.30 10.85
CA ALA A 25 -0.07 6.97 10.00
C ALA A 25 0.32 6.93 8.51
N ARG A 26 1.62 6.87 8.20
CA ARG A 26 2.14 6.68 6.84
C ARG A 26 1.77 5.31 6.30
N GLN A 27 2.05 4.24 7.04
CA GLN A 27 1.72 2.86 6.63
C GLN A 27 0.21 2.67 6.44
N LEU A 28 -0.61 3.16 7.38
CA LEU A 28 -2.07 3.09 7.29
C LEU A 28 -2.59 3.78 6.03
N ARG A 29 -2.07 4.96 5.70
CA ARG A 29 -2.45 5.68 4.48
C ARG A 29 -2.00 4.97 3.22
N LEU A 30 -0.77 4.45 3.18
CA LEU A 30 -0.28 3.67 2.03
C LEU A 30 -1.08 2.38 1.85
N PHE A 31 -1.52 1.73 2.93
CA PHE A 31 -2.42 0.59 2.88
C PHE A 31 -3.80 0.98 2.32
N ALA A 32 -4.37 2.10 2.77
CA ALA A 32 -5.60 2.64 2.21
C ALA A 32 -5.47 2.89 0.70
N VAL A 33 -4.36 3.50 0.25
CA VAL A 33 -4.11 3.73 -1.17
C VAL A 33 -3.96 2.44 -1.95
N ALA A 34 -3.21 1.46 -1.44
CA ALA A 34 -3.04 0.17 -2.10
C ALA A 34 -4.38 -0.56 -2.28
N CYS A 35 -5.24 -0.54 -1.25
CA CYS A 35 -6.60 -1.06 -1.35
C CYS A 35 -7.42 -0.31 -2.41
N GLY A 36 -7.37 1.02 -2.42
CA GLY A 36 -8.12 1.84 -3.38
C GLY A 36 -7.66 1.64 -4.83
N ARG A 37 -6.35 1.51 -5.06
CA ARG A 37 -5.78 1.22 -6.39
C ARG A 37 -6.21 -0.13 -6.93
N LEU A 38 -6.47 -1.12 -6.07
CA LEU A 38 -7.03 -2.41 -6.49
C LEU A 38 -8.36 -2.21 -7.24
N VAL A 39 -9.23 -1.32 -6.75
CA VAL A 39 -10.49 -0.98 -7.41
C VAL A 39 -10.23 -0.34 -8.77
N SER A 40 -9.33 0.63 -8.85
CA SER A 40 -8.94 1.30 -10.10
C SER A 40 -8.46 0.30 -11.16
N HIS A 41 -7.64 -0.68 -10.75
CA HIS A 41 -7.11 -1.71 -11.66
C HIS A 41 -8.21 -2.65 -12.16
N TYR A 42 -9.08 -3.16 -11.28
CA TYR A 42 -10.19 -4.03 -11.67
C TYR A 42 -11.19 -3.33 -12.60
N GLN A 43 -11.35 -2.02 -12.44
CA GLN A 43 -12.32 -1.22 -13.17
C GLN A 43 -11.74 -0.50 -14.39
N SER A 44 -10.42 -0.55 -14.60
CA SER A 44 -9.71 0.14 -15.69
C SER A 44 -10.01 1.65 -15.75
N TYR A 45 -9.99 2.33 -14.60
CA TYR A 45 -10.38 3.74 -14.48
C TYR A 45 -9.26 4.62 -13.88
N PRO A 46 -8.32 5.13 -14.69
CA PRO A 46 -7.10 5.79 -14.22
C PRO A 46 -7.29 7.24 -13.73
N GLN A 47 -8.45 7.87 -13.97
CA GLN A 47 -8.65 9.29 -13.65
C GLN A 47 -8.52 9.58 -12.14
N ALA A 48 -8.76 8.57 -11.29
CA ALA A 48 -8.58 8.66 -9.84
C ALA A 48 -7.10 8.50 -9.38
N ASP A 49 -6.19 8.12 -10.26
CA ASP A 49 -4.77 7.86 -9.92
C ASP A 49 -4.05 9.10 -9.41
N SER A 50 -4.48 10.29 -9.84
CA SER A 50 -3.96 11.56 -9.34
C SER A 50 -4.24 11.77 -7.85
N VAL A 51 -5.42 11.36 -7.38
CA VAL A 51 -5.83 11.46 -5.96
C VAL A 51 -5.06 10.45 -5.12
N PHE A 52 -4.91 9.21 -5.61
CA PHE A 52 -4.06 8.20 -4.97
C PHE A 52 -2.61 8.68 -4.88
N GLY A 53 -2.06 9.26 -5.95
CA GLY A 53 -0.71 9.81 -5.98
C GLY A 53 -0.49 10.90 -4.93
N LEU A 54 -1.43 11.85 -4.81
CA LEU A 54 -1.38 12.90 -3.79
C LEU A 54 -1.46 12.33 -2.36
N SER A 55 -2.27 11.31 -2.13
CA SER A 55 -2.35 10.65 -0.82
C SER A 55 -1.05 9.95 -0.43
N GLU A 56 -0.37 9.31 -1.39
CA GLU A 56 0.95 8.71 -1.18
C GLU A 56 2.03 9.78 -0.95
N GLU A 57 2.01 10.88 -1.70
CA GLU A 57 2.92 12.00 -1.51
C GLU A 57 2.73 12.65 -0.14
N TYR A 58 1.49 12.75 0.34
CA TYR A 58 1.18 13.22 1.67
C TYR A 58 1.71 12.26 2.74
N ALA A 59 1.53 10.94 2.54
CA ALA A 59 2.08 9.92 3.43
C ALA A 59 3.61 10.04 3.56
N ASP A 60 4.29 10.39 2.46
CA ASP A 60 5.73 10.64 2.41
C ASP A 60 6.14 12.07 2.79
N ARG A 61 5.21 12.91 3.26
CA ARG A 61 5.43 14.31 3.62
C ARG A 61 6.01 15.17 2.48
N LYS A 62 5.75 14.78 1.22
CA LYS A 62 6.12 15.55 0.02
C LYS A 62 5.12 16.69 -0.26
N VAL A 63 3.88 16.56 0.22
CA VAL A 63 2.84 17.60 0.17
C VAL A 63 2.21 17.81 1.54
N ASP A 64 1.57 18.95 1.76
CA ASP A 64 0.90 19.26 3.02
C ASP A 64 -0.59 18.82 3.02
N GLY A 65 -1.24 18.98 4.19
CA GLY A 65 -2.66 18.60 4.34
C GLY A 65 -3.63 19.51 3.61
N THR A 66 -3.21 20.71 3.17
CA THR A 66 -4.08 21.58 2.37
C THR A 66 -4.24 21.04 0.96
N ALA A 67 -3.15 20.54 0.36
CA ALA A 67 -3.18 19.86 -0.93
C ALA A 67 -4.07 18.59 -0.89
N LEU A 68 -3.96 17.81 0.20
CA LEU A 68 -4.76 16.60 0.39
C LEU A 68 -6.26 16.90 0.53
N ARG A 69 -6.64 17.89 1.35
CA ARG A 69 -8.05 18.31 1.49
C ARG A 69 -8.61 18.87 0.18
N ALA A 70 -7.84 19.66 -0.55
CA ALA A 70 -8.26 20.16 -1.86
C ALA A 70 -8.50 19.00 -2.85
N ALA A 71 -7.70 17.92 -2.78
CA ALA A 71 -7.95 16.71 -3.57
C ALA A 71 -9.25 16.01 -3.16
N ARG A 72 -9.54 15.92 -1.85
CA ARG A 72 -10.81 15.37 -1.34
C ARG A 72 -12.01 16.12 -1.89
N GLU A 73 -12.00 17.44 -1.77
CA GLU A 73 -13.13 18.28 -2.22
C GLU A 73 -13.35 18.19 -3.73
N ARG A 74 -12.27 18.13 -4.54
CA ARG A 74 -12.42 17.85 -5.98
C ARG A 74 -13.05 16.49 -6.25
N ALA A 75 -12.58 15.43 -5.58
CA ALA A 75 -13.15 14.10 -5.74
C ALA A 75 -14.64 14.02 -5.33
N ARG A 76 -15.05 14.75 -4.28
CA ARG A 76 -16.45 14.87 -3.86
C ARG A 76 -17.31 15.54 -4.93
N VAL A 77 -16.85 16.68 -5.47
CA VAL A 77 -17.55 17.37 -6.55
C VAL A 77 -17.68 16.48 -7.79
N ASP A 78 -16.61 15.75 -8.14
CA ASP A 78 -16.65 14.81 -9.26
C ASP A 78 -17.69 13.70 -9.03
N ILE A 79 -17.82 13.16 -7.81
CA ILE A 79 -18.85 12.18 -7.42
C ILE A 79 -20.26 12.75 -7.54
N GLU A 80 -20.48 13.96 -7.03
CA GLU A 80 -21.78 14.65 -7.10
C GLU A 80 -22.19 14.97 -8.54
N GLY A 81 -21.21 15.25 -9.40
CA GLY A 81 -21.38 15.45 -10.84
C GLY A 81 -21.69 14.17 -11.64
N VAL A 82 -21.56 12.97 -11.05
CA VAL A 82 -21.94 11.71 -11.70
C VAL A 82 -23.48 11.59 -11.71
N LEU A 83 -24.09 12.11 -12.76
CA LEU A 83 -25.55 12.24 -12.89
C LEU A 83 -26.25 10.95 -13.39
N SER A 84 -25.51 9.94 -13.86
CA SER A 84 -26.11 8.68 -14.36
C SER A 84 -25.71 7.45 -13.53
N VAL A 85 -26.67 6.53 -13.33
CA VAL A 85 -26.46 5.24 -12.64
C VAL A 85 -25.53 4.30 -13.43
N ASN A 86 -25.42 4.52 -14.76
CA ASN A 86 -24.59 3.73 -15.67
C ASN A 86 -23.08 4.03 -15.52
N GLU A 87 -22.71 5.09 -14.81
CA GLU A 87 -21.32 5.45 -14.48
C GLU A 87 -20.93 4.98 -13.06
N SER A 88 -21.59 3.94 -12.55
CA SER A 88 -21.34 3.38 -11.21
C SER A 88 -19.87 3.03 -10.96
N VAL A 89 -19.18 2.51 -11.98
CA VAL A 89 -17.74 2.19 -11.98
C VAL A 89 -16.89 3.43 -11.66
N MET A 90 -17.14 4.54 -12.38
CA MET A 90 -16.45 5.81 -12.15
C MET A 90 -16.69 6.31 -10.73
N ARG A 91 -17.95 6.32 -10.28
CA ARG A 91 -18.31 6.71 -8.91
C ARG A 91 -17.57 5.88 -7.86
N ASN A 92 -17.45 4.58 -8.07
CA ASN A 92 -16.80 3.67 -7.11
C ASN A 92 -15.31 3.94 -6.97
N THR A 93 -14.63 4.16 -8.08
CA THR A 93 -13.19 4.40 -8.07
C THR A 93 -12.88 5.78 -7.47
N ILE A 94 -13.65 6.81 -7.81
CA ILE A 94 -13.48 8.15 -7.21
C ILE A 94 -13.79 8.12 -5.71
N ARG A 95 -14.84 7.39 -5.29
CA ARG A 95 -15.16 7.25 -3.86
C ARG A 95 -14.05 6.54 -3.07
N ALA A 96 -13.48 5.47 -3.62
CA ALA A 96 -12.33 4.81 -3.01
C ALA A 96 -11.15 5.78 -2.86
N ALA A 97 -10.86 6.57 -3.91
CA ALA A 97 -9.78 7.55 -3.89
C ALA A 97 -10.03 8.69 -2.88
N GLU A 98 -11.24 9.22 -2.82
CA GLU A 98 -11.66 10.22 -1.83
C GLU A 98 -11.38 9.74 -0.40
N LEU A 99 -11.77 8.50 -0.06
CA LEU A 99 -11.56 7.93 1.28
C LEU A 99 -10.07 7.85 1.67
N THR A 100 -9.16 7.66 0.71
CA THR A 100 -7.70 7.66 1.01
C THR A 100 -7.20 9.02 1.48
N THR A 101 -7.94 10.09 1.21
CA THR A 101 -7.53 11.44 1.55
C THR A 101 -7.95 11.83 2.96
N GLU A 102 -8.73 11.01 3.68
CA GLU A 102 -9.22 11.30 5.04
C GLU A 102 -8.10 11.77 5.97
N ASP A 103 -8.38 12.75 6.83
CA ASP A 103 -7.35 13.40 7.65
C ASP A 103 -6.73 12.38 8.61
N ASP A 104 -7.59 11.54 9.21
CA ASP A 104 -7.20 10.39 10.01
C ASP A 104 -6.86 9.19 9.12
N ALA A 105 -5.64 8.66 9.28
CA ALA A 105 -5.15 7.56 8.45
C ALA A 105 -5.77 6.20 8.78
N ALA A 106 -6.16 5.97 10.04
CA ALA A 106 -6.82 4.73 10.43
C ALA A 106 -8.24 4.70 9.85
N TRP A 107 -8.96 5.82 9.94
CA TRP A 107 -10.27 6.00 9.31
C TRP A 107 -10.20 5.84 7.78
N ALA A 108 -9.15 6.37 7.14
CA ALA A 108 -8.90 6.17 5.72
C ALA A 108 -8.74 4.67 5.39
N ALA A 109 -7.91 3.96 6.15
CA ALA A 109 -7.65 2.53 5.95
C ALA A 109 -8.91 1.68 6.14
N GLU A 110 -9.63 1.86 7.26
CA GLU A 110 -10.87 1.14 7.54
C GLU A 110 -11.95 1.44 6.50
N GLY A 111 -12.12 2.71 6.15
CA GLY A 111 -13.12 3.19 5.20
C GLY A 111 -12.91 2.60 3.81
N VAL A 112 -11.68 2.70 3.27
CA VAL A 112 -11.35 2.12 1.97
C VAL A 112 -11.48 0.61 2.03
N LEU A 113 -10.92 -0.06 3.04
CA LEU A 113 -10.99 -1.52 3.15
C LEU A 113 -12.45 -2.01 3.19
N GLY A 114 -13.30 -1.38 4.00
CA GLY A 114 -14.72 -1.67 4.06
C GLY A 114 -15.41 -1.50 2.70
N TYR A 115 -15.08 -0.41 1.99
CA TYR A 115 -15.61 -0.11 0.67
C TYR A 115 -15.22 -1.17 -0.38
N VAL A 116 -13.92 -1.48 -0.48
CA VAL A 116 -13.38 -2.44 -1.46
C VAL A 116 -13.97 -3.83 -1.26
N ARG A 117 -14.13 -4.28 -0.01
CA ARG A 117 -14.70 -5.59 0.32
C ARG A 117 -16.16 -5.73 -0.13
N VAL A 118 -16.96 -4.68 0.03
CA VAL A 118 -18.35 -4.66 -0.46
C VAL A 118 -18.38 -4.67 -1.99
N MET A 119 -17.45 -3.95 -2.62
CA MET A 119 -17.42 -3.76 -4.07
C MET A 119 -16.88 -4.97 -4.85
N LEU A 120 -15.75 -5.55 -4.41
CA LEU A 120 -15.05 -6.62 -5.12
C LEU A 120 -15.40 -8.02 -4.58
N GLY A 121 -16.15 -8.10 -3.48
CA GLY A 121 -16.58 -9.36 -2.86
C GLY A 121 -15.43 -10.20 -2.29
N PRO A 122 -15.68 -11.47 -1.92
CA PRO A 122 -14.73 -12.33 -1.22
C PRO A 122 -13.45 -12.66 -2.00
N ILE A 123 -13.49 -12.54 -3.34
CA ILE A 123 -12.37 -12.93 -4.22
C ILE A 123 -11.14 -12.03 -4.01
N SER A 124 -11.33 -10.80 -3.51
CA SER A 124 -10.24 -9.85 -3.25
C SER A 124 -9.59 -9.98 -1.87
N GLU A 125 -10.14 -10.78 -0.95
CA GLU A 125 -9.64 -10.88 0.43
C GLU A 125 -8.20 -11.40 0.52
N TRP A 126 -7.85 -12.33 -0.37
CA TRP A 126 -6.50 -12.87 -0.48
C TRP A 126 -5.52 -11.77 -0.86
N THR A 127 -5.89 -10.94 -1.84
CA THR A 127 -5.10 -9.80 -2.29
C THR A 127 -4.99 -8.73 -1.21
N LEU A 128 -6.09 -8.37 -0.54
CA LEU A 128 -6.09 -7.37 0.54
C LEU A 128 -5.22 -7.81 1.73
N SER A 129 -5.30 -9.10 2.10
CA SER A 129 -4.44 -9.66 3.14
C SER A 129 -2.97 -9.65 2.73
N ARG A 130 -2.67 -9.92 1.44
CA ARG A 130 -1.30 -9.81 0.89
C ARG A 130 -0.78 -8.37 0.92
N LEU A 131 -1.60 -7.39 0.56
CA LEU A 131 -1.25 -5.96 0.70
C LEU A 131 -0.96 -5.60 2.17
N ALA A 132 -1.72 -6.14 3.11
CA ALA A 132 -1.47 -5.91 4.53
C ALA A 132 -0.09 -6.45 4.96
N ARG A 133 0.31 -7.65 4.51
CA ARG A 133 1.65 -8.20 4.80
C ARG A 133 2.76 -7.46 4.06
N ASP A 134 2.49 -6.97 2.86
CA ASP A 134 3.46 -6.18 2.12
C ASP A 134 3.76 -4.84 2.81
N ILE A 135 2.76 -4.17 3.39
CA ILE A 135 2.96 -2.84 3.99
C ILE A 135 3.32 -2.90 5.48
N PHE A 136 2.64 -3.75 6.25
CA PHE A 136 2.86 -3.86 7.69
C PHE A 136 3.98 -4.85 8.04
N GLY A 137 4.42 -5.66 7.08
CA GLY A 137 5.40 -6.73 7.30
C GLY A 137 4.87 -7.82 8.23
N ASN A 138 5.78 -8.46 8.95
CA ASN A 138 5.45 -9.36 10.05
C ASN A 138 5.59 -8.60 11.38
N PRO A 139 4.48 -8.22 12.06
CA PRO A 139 4.54 -7.42 13.29
C PRO A 139 5.13 -8.18 14.49
N PHE A 140 5.41 -9.47 14.36
CA PHE A 140 6.05 -10.31 15.38
C PHE A 140 7.55 -10.50 15.13
N ARG A 141 8.05 -10.10 13.96
CA ARG A 141 9.47 -10.19 13.59
C ARG A 141 9.97 -8.85 13.09
N THR A 142 10.64 -8.12 13.98
CA THR A 142 11.42 -6.96 13.56
C THR A 142 12.68 -7.43 12.84
N VAL A 143 12.84 -7.02 11.58
CA VAL A 143 14.07 -7.26 10.81
C VAL A 143 15.12 -6.24 11.23
N SER A 144 16.27 -6.72 11.73
CA SER A 144 17.41 -5.87 12.04
C SER A 144 18.17 -5.54 10.75
N PHE A 145 17.68 -4.55 9.99
CA PHE A 145 18.22 -4.20 8.68
C PHE A 145 19.63 -3.59 8.78
N SER A 146 20.64 -4.29 8.25
CA SER A 146 22.03 -3.82 8.29
C SER A 146 22.24 -2.61 7.37
N PRO A 147 22.90 -1.53 7.85
CA PRO A 147 23.28 -0.41 6.98
C PRO A 147 24.14 -0.81 5.79
N ALA A 148 24.92 -1.89 5.90
CA ALA A 148 25.76 -2.41 4.82
C ALA A 148 24.93 -2.89 3.61
N TRP A 149 23.68 -3.30 3.82
CA TRP A 149 22.78 -3.75 2.75
C TRP A 149 22.22 -2.59 1.91
N ARG A 150 22.29 -1.34 2.39
CA ARG A 150 21.89 -0.13 1.64
C ARG A 150 22.97 0.31 0.66
N THR A 151 23.37 -0.59 -0.24
CA THR A 151 24.32 -0.26 -1.31
C THR A 151 23.69 0.72 -2.30
N SER A 152 24.53 1.42 -3.09
CA SER A 152 24.04 2.33 -4.13
C SER A 152 23.12 1.64 -5.14
N MET A 153 23.40 0.37 -5.47
CA MET A 153 22.56 -0.45 -6.35
C MET A 153 21.20 -0.76 -5.70
N ALA A 154 21.19 -1.25 -4.45
CA ALA A 154 19.96 -1.57 -3.74
C ALA A 154 19.05 -0.35 -3.60
N VAL A 155 19.62 0.80 -3.22
CA VAL A 155 18.89 2.07 -3.09
C VAL A 155 18.38 2.55 -4.45
N ALA A 156 19.15 2.43 -5.53
CA ALA A 156 18.71 2.82 -6.87
C ALA A 156 17.53 1.97 -7.36
N LEU A 157 17.62 0.63 -7.21
CA LEU A 157 16.53 -0.29 -7.56
C LEU A 157 15.27 0.01 -6.75
N ALA A 158 15.40 0.09 -5.42
CA ALA A 158 14.29 0.41 -4.53
C ALA A 158 13.65 1.75 -4.86
N GLY A 159 14.46 2.79 -5.11
CA GLY A 159 13.98 4.13 -5.46
C GLY A 159 13.24 4.16 -6.80
N GLN A 160 13.76 3.45 -7.81
CA GLN A 160 13.09 3.34 -9.11
C GLN A 160 11.73 2.66 -8.97
N MET A 161 11.65 1.50 -8.30
CA MET A 161 10.39 0.78 -8.08
C MET A 161 9.39 1.63 -7.29
N TYR A 162 9.87 2.35 -6.28
CA TYR A 162 9.05 3.18 -5.41
C TYR A 162 8.37 4.34 -6.16
N GLU A 163 9.10 5.03 -7.04
CA GLU A 163 8.57 6.15 -7.82
C GLU A 163 7.73 5.68 -9.03
N SER A 164 8.14 4.61 -9.72
CA SER A 164 7.40 4.06 -10.86
C SER A 164 6.18 3.24 -10.47
N ARG A 165 6.16 2.71 -9.24
CA ARG A 165 5.21 1.68 -8.75
C ARG A 165 5.27 0.36 -9.51
N ASP A 166 6.37 0.13 -10.22
CA ASP A 166 6.69 -1.14 -10.88
C ASP A 166 7.72 -1.88 -10.03
N PHE A 167 7.27 -2.95 -9.37
CA PHE A 167 8.07 -3.76 -8.46
C PHE A 167 8.62 -5.04 -9.12
N SER A 168 8.63 -5.11 -10.45
CA SER A 168 9.15 -6.27 -11.20
C SER A 168 10.63 -6.56 -10.93
N ALA A 169 11.40 -5.57 -10.45
CA ALA A 169 12.82 -5.72 -10.11
C ALA A 169 13.07 -6.25 -8.69
N MET A 170 12.04 -6.66 -7.93
CA MET A 170 12.21 -7.21 -6.57
C MET A 170 13.14 -8.43 -6.50
N PRO A 171 13.11 -9.41 -7.43
CA PRO A 171 14.10 -10.49 -7.43
C PRO A 171 15.54 -9.99 -7.60
N ILE A 172 15.75 -8.94 -8.41
CA ILE A 172 17.07 -8.33 -8.62
C ILE A 172 17.52 -7.59 -7.35
N LEU A 173 16.58 -6.97 -6.62
CA LEU A 173 16.86 -6.40 -5.31
C LEU A 173 17.30 -7.48 -4.31
N ALA A 174 16.68 -8.67 -4.33
CA ALA A 174 17.11 -9.80 -3.50
C ALA A 174 18.59 -10.13 -3.72
N ASP A 175 19.00 -10.23 -4.99
CA ASP A 175 20.38 -10.57 -5.36
C ASP A 175 21.34 -9.44 -4.95
N ALA A 176 20.96 -8.18 -5.15
CA ALA A 176 21.76 -7.03 -4.71
C ALA A 176 21.94 -6.97 -3.19
N LEU A 177 20.91 -7.34 -2.41
CA LEU A 177 20.99 -7.44 -0.95
C LEU A 177 21.89 -8.61 -0.53
N GLN A 178 21.76 -9.76 -1.20
CA GLN A 178 22.58 -10.94 -0.93
C GLN A 178 24.06 -10.68 -1.23
N ASP A 179 24.38 -10.01 -2.33
CA ASP A 179 25.74 -9.58 -2.70
C ASP A 179 26.33 -8.60 -1.67
N ALA A 180 25.48 -7.80 -1.01
CA ALA A 180 25.87 -6.93 0.09
C ALA A 180 26.05 -7.68 1.43
N GLY A 181 25.90 -9.00 1.44
CA GLY A 181 26.05 -9.85 2.61
C GLY A 181 24.77 -10.03 3.42
N CYS A 182 23.58 -9.86 2.83
CA CYS A 182 22.32 -10.23 3.47
C CYS A 182 22.11 -11.75 3.42
N ASP A 183 21.93 -12.36 4.59
CA ASP A 183 21.61 -13.78 4.77
C ASP A 183 20.26 -14.01 5.49
N ASP A 184 19.49 -12.94 5.75
CA ASP A 184 18.17 -13.04 6.38
C ASP A 184 17.14 -13.61 5.38
N ALA A 185 16.68 -14.83 5.65
CA ALA A 185 15.71 -15.53 4.83
C ALA A 185 14.40 -14.73 4.66
N ASN A 186 13.92 -14.01 5.68
CA ASN A 186 12.66 -13.25 5.56
C ASN A 186 12.78 -12.11 4.55
N VAL A 187 13.95 -11.46 4.50
CA VAL A 187 14.25 -10.38 3.55
C VAL A 187 14.33 -10.95 2.15
N LEU A 188 15.13 -12.00 1.96
CA LEU A 188 15.36 -12.58 0.63
C LEU A 188 14.10 -13.28 0.07
N ASP A 189 13.37 -14.01 0.92
CA ASP A 189 12.15 -14.72 0.51
C ASP A 189 11.03 -13.73 0.17
N HIS A 190 10.90 -12.61 0.90
CA HIS A 190 9.92 -11.58 0.54
C HIS A 190 10.18 -10.98 -0.84
N CYS A 191 11.44 -10.66 -1.18
CA CYS A 191 11.79 -10.18 -2.51
C CYS A 191 11.56 -11.20 -3.63
N ARG A 192 11.64 -12.49 -3.30
CA ARG A 192 11.55 -13.60 -4.27
C ARG A 192 10.15 -14.19 -4.38
N ASP A 193 9.22 -13.81 -3.50
CA ASP A 193 7.84 -14.28 -3.56
C ASP A 193 7.11 -13.67 -4.77
N THR A 194 6.99 -14.48 -5.82
CA THR A 194 6.30 -14.10 -7.07
C THR A 194 4.80 -13.85 -6.89
N ASN A 195 4.24 -14.18 -5.72
CA ASN A 195 2.84 -13.93 -5.41
C ASN A 195 2.62 -12.69 -4.53
N ALA A 196 3.69 -12.02 -4.08
CA ALA A 196 3.60 -10.79 -3.32
C ALA A 196 3.26 -9.62 -4.26
N PRO A 197 2.14 -8.90 -4.05
CA PRO A 197 1.68 -7.85 -4.94
C PRO A 197 2.35 -6.50 -4.64
N HIS A 198 3.67 -6.49 -4.40
CA HIS A 198 4.43 -5.37 -3.84
C HIS A 198 3.94 -3.99 -4.28
N VAL A 199 3.74 -3.09 -3.31
CA VAL A 199 3.23 -1.73 -3.54
C VAL A 199 4.12 -0.68 -2.89
N ARG A 200 3.84 0.59 -3.19
CA ARG A 200 4.46 1.72 -2.47
C ARG A 200 4.08 1.62 -0.99
N GLY A 201 5.10 1.57 -0.13
CA GLY A 201 4.95 1.23 1.28
C GLY A 201 5.32 -0.21 1.63
N CYS A 202 5.77 -1.01 0.65
CA CYS A 202 6.39 -2.30 0.90
C CYS A 202 7.44 -2.19 2.00
N TRP A 203 7.29 -2.95 3.08
CA TRP A 203 8.09 -2.83 4.30
C TRP A 203 9.59 -2.98 4.00
N LEU A 204 9.97 -3.87 3.09
CA LEU A 204 11.36 -4.11 2.73
C LEU A 204 11.94 -2.97 1.91
N VAL A 205 11.20 -2.47 0.93
CA VAL A 205 11.61 -1.32 0.11
C VAL A 205 11.75 -0.08 0.99
N ASP A 206 10.84 0.11 1.94
CA ASP A 206 10.93 1.19 2.91
C ASP A 206 12.16 1.07 3.82
N LEU A 207 12.54 -0.15 4.25
CA LEU A 207 13.80 -0.37 4.97
C LEU A 207 15.01 0.01 4.12
N VAL A 208 15.05 -0.38 2.84
CA VAL A 208 16.15 0.01 1.93
C VAL A 208 16.23 1.53 1.78
N LEU A 209 15.09 2.21 1.67
CA LEU A 209 14.98 3.65 1.47
C LEU A 209 15.03 4.49 2.76
N GLY A 210 14.98 3.86 3.94
CA GLY A 210 14.92 4.54 5.23
C GLY A 210 13.62 5.31 5.46
N LYS A 211 12.48 4.71 5.09
CA LYS A 211 11.13 5.31 5.12
C LYS A 211 10.19 4.74 6.20
N GLU A 212 10.71 3.89 7.07
CA GLU A 212 9.99 3.32 8.22
C GLU A 212 9.37 4.38 9.16
#